data_AF-B2GHW8-F1
#
_entry.id   AF-B2GHW8-F1
#
_cell.length_a   1.000
_cell.length_b   1.000
_cell.length_c   1.000
_cell.angle_alpha   90.00
_cell.angle_beta   90.00
_cell.angle_gamma   90.00
#
_symmetry.space_group_name_H-M   'P 1'
#
loop_
_entity.id
_entity.type
_entity.pdbx_description
1 polymer ?
#
loop_
_entity_poly.entity_id
_entity_poly.type
_entity_poly.pdbx_seq_one_letter_code
_entity_poly.pdbx_strand_id
1 'polypeptide(L)'
;MLTFGVPDPGVLDVVGGIPVDFMPFGAQLEEPPGTLTPPPHKEGWTVAGFQDVHRHAQDVDIGPREVTVRMPSPAGYTALKLRSWAVRAALHDTKDARDLAVACHWYTESEAVRTELYETDRGQRLLMDHDFDQDLAAVALLSREVATIFSTPVRIELAADLRNADAALLAGRFTTAPQLFLTSDVRRRQALIAALLSAVT
;
A
#
# COMPACT_ATOMS: atom_id res chain seq x y z
N MET A 1 10.71 -29.51 14.28
CA MET A 1 11.40 -28.79 15.38
C MET A 1 11.69 -27.40 14.85
N LEU A 2 10.85 -26.42 15.22
CA LEU A 2 11.00 -25.04 14.75
C LEU A 2 12.14 -24.39 15.57
N THR A 3 13.16 -23.90 14.89
CA THR A 3 14.27 -23.15 15.51
C THR A 3 14.04 -21.67 15.27
N PHE A 4 13.88 -20.91 16.35
CA PHE A 4 13.73 -19.45 16.33
C PHE A 4 15.10 -18.79 16.10
N GLY A 5 15.30 -18.19 14.93
CA GLY A 5 16.40 -17.25 14.66
C GLY A 5 15.86 -15.83 14.70
N VAL A 6 16.57 -14.89 15.32
CA VAL A 6 16.09 -13.53 15.66
C VAL A 6 15.60 -12.73 14.45
N PRO A 7 14.34 -12.26 14.49
CA PRO A 7 13.83 -11.32 13.48
C PRO A 7 12.82 -10.27 14.01
N ASP A 8 12.83 -9.10 13.39
CA ASP A 8 12.00 -7.93 13.72
C ASP A 8 11.61 -7.24 12.39
N PRO A 9 10.40 -6.70 12.16
CA PRO A 9 9.10 -6.89 12.82
C PRO A 9 8.18 -7.77 11.97
N GLY A 10 7.41 -8.62 12.65
CA GLY A 10 6.70 -9.75 12.06
C GLY A 10 7.03 -11.02 12.84
N VAL A 11 6.07 -11.91 13.12
CA VAL A 11 6.43 -13.21 13.71
C VAL A 11 7.11 -14.00 12.60
N LEU A 12 8.42 -13.80 12.41
CA LEU A 12 9.15 -14.57 11.42
C LEU A 12 9.20 -16.01 11.92
N ASP A 13 8.67 -16.90 11.09
CA ASP A 13 8.88 -18.32 11.22
C ASP A 13 9.64 -18.83 10.00
N VAL A 14 10.08 -20.08 10.06
CA VAL A 14 10.78 -20.74 8.95
C VAL A 14 9.92 -21.90 8.45
N VAL A 15 9.30 -21.73 7.29
CA VAL A 15 8.50 -22.76 6.63
C VAL A 15 9.32 -23.38 5.50
N GLY A 16 9.69 -24.65 5.63
CA GLY A 16 10.47 -25.34 4.59
C GLY A 16 11.85 -24.70 4.33
N GLY A 17 12.44 -24.03 5.33
CA GLY A 17 13.72 -23.31 5.19
C GLY A 17 13.58 -21.88 4.64
N ILE A 18 12.37 -21.44 4.34
CA ILE A 18 12.08 -20.08 3.85
C ILE A 18 11.63 -19.23 5.04
N PRO A 19 12.26 -18.07 5.28
CA PRO A 19 11.76 -17.08 6.22
C PRO A 19 10.39 -16.56 5.78
N VAL A 20 9.39 -16.67 6.64
CA VAL A 20 8.02 -16.23 6.40
C VAL A 20 7.59 -15.33 7.54
N ASP A 21 7.12 -14.13 7.20
CA ASP A 21 6.53 -13.21 8.16
C ASP A 21 5.03 -13.54 8.35
N PHE A 22 4.65 -13.85 9.59
CA PHE A 22 3.26 -14.02 9.98
C PHE A 22 2.78 -12.82 10.80
N MET A 23 1.75 -12.15 10.28
CA MET A 23 1.02 -11.10 10.99
C MET A 23 -0.43 -11.53 11.19
N PRO A 24 -0.81 -11.97 12.41
CA PRO A 24 -2.19 -12.33 12.67
C PRO A 24 -3.05 -11.05 12.85
N PHE A 25 -4.30 -11.10 12.42
CA PHE A 25 -5.25 -9.99 12.52
C PHE A 25 -6.67 -10.54 12.64
N GLY A 26 -7.61 -9.74 13.15
CA GLY A 26 -8.98 -10.16 13.41
C GLY A 26 -9.53 -9.63 14.72
N ALA A 27 -10.85 -9.46 14.79
CA ALA A 27 -11.54 -8.87 15.94
C ALA A 27 -11.32 -9.61 17.27
N GLN A 28 -10.96 -10.89 17.23
CA GLN A 28 -10.66 -11.70 18.42
C GLN A 28 -9.23 -11.52 18.93
N LEU A 29 -8.35 -10.93 18.13
CA LEU A 29 -6.92 -10.79 18.41
C LEU A 29 -6.53 -9.33 18.68
N GLU A 30 -7.30 -8.39 18.13
CA GLU A 30 -7.01 -6.96 18.20
C GLU A 30 -7.54 -6.33 19.49
N GLU A 31 -6.65 -5.73 20.29
CA GLU A 31 -6.99 -5.02 21.52
C GLU A 31 -6.05 -3.81 21.72
N PRO A 32 -6.52 -2.56 21.55
CA PRO A 32 -7.82 -2.17 20.99
C PRO A 32 -7.94 -2.55 19.48
N PRO A 33 -9.13 -2.42 18.85
CA PRO A 33 -9.30 -2.66 17.41
C PRO A 33 -8.21 -2.00 16.55
N GLY A 34 -7.67 -2.73 15.58
CA GLY A 34 -6.55 -2.29 14.75
C GLY A 34 -5.17 -2.35 15.41
N THR A 35 -5.06 -2.85 16.64
CA THR A 35 -3.80 -3.01 17.36
C THR A 35 -3.62 -4.45 17.83
N LEU A 36 -2.46 -5.04 17.54
CA LEU A 36 -2.06 -6.37 17.97
C LEU A 36 -0.74 -6.28 18.73
N THR A 37 -0.63 -6.92 19.91
CA THR A 37 0.65 -7.05 20.62
C THR A 37 1.10 -8.51 20.59
N PRO A 38 1.88 -8.94 19.57
CA PRO A 38 2.32 -10.33 19.46
C PRO A 38 3.32 -10.67 20.57
N PRO A 39 3.17 -11.79 21.29
CA PRO A 39 4.21 -12.26 22.21
C PRO A 39 5.52 -12.53 21.46
N PRO A 40 6.71 -12.22 22.01
CA PRO A 40 6.99 -11.69 23.34
C PRO A 40 7.06 -10.14 23.39
N HIS A 41 6.62 -9.44 22.36
CA HIS A 41 6.72 -7.99 22.27
C HIS A 41 5.85 -7.31 23.33
N LYS A 42 6.29 -6.12 23.77
CA LYS A 42 5.57 -5.28 24.75
C LYS A 42 4.88 -4.08 24.13
N GLU A 43 5.15 -3.83 22.85
CA GLU A 43 4.61 -2.70 22.10
C GLU A 43 3.58 -3.22 21.10
N GLY A 44 2.44 -2.53 21.03
CA GLY A 44 1.39 -2.84 20.08
C GLY A 44 1.78 -2.44 18.66
N TRP A 45 1.54 -3.33 17.72
CA TRP A 45 1.68 -3.10 16.30
C TRP A 45 0.32 -2.76 15.70
N THR A 46 0.30 -1.78 14.80
CA THR A 46 -0.94 -1.50 14.07
C THR A 46 -1.17 -2.57 13.00
N VAL A 47 -2.34 -3.20 13.07
CA VAL A 47 -2.90 -4.07 12.03
C VAL A 47 -4.19 -3.45 11.46
N ALA A 48 -4.45 -2.19 11.79
CA ALA A 48 -5.60 -1.43 11.29
C ALA A 48 -5.60 -1.45 9.75
N GLY A 49 -6.73 -1.88 9.18
CA GLY A 49 -6.90 -2.02 7.75
C GLY A 49 -6.55 -3.40 7.17
N PHE A 50 -5.96 -4.33 7.95
CA PHE A 50 -5.67 -5.69 7.46
C PHE A 50 -6.96 -6.45 7.12
N GLN A 51 -7.97 -6.38 8.00
CA GLN A 51 -9.29 -6.97 7.75
C GLN A 51 -9.99 -6.35 6.53
N ASP A 52 -9.87 -5.03 6.37
CA ASP A 52 -10.46 -4.29 5.25
C ASP A 52 -9.83 -4.72 3.92
N VAL A 53 -8.50 -4.81 3.87
CA VAL A 53 -7.76 -5.25 2.69
C VAL A 53 -8.01 -6.73 2.40
N HIS A 54 -8.07 -7.58 3.41
CA HIS A 54 -8.38 -9.00 3.23
C HIS A 54 -9.77 -9.22 2.62
N ARG A 55 -10.76 -8.39 2.97
CA ARG A 55 -12.11 -8.45 2.40
C ARG A 55 -12.15 -8.10 0.91
N HIS A 56 -11.24 -7.24 0.46
CA HIS A 56 -11.10 -6.81 -0.93
C HIS A 56 -9.98 -7.57 -1.68
N ALA A 57 -9.40 -8.59 -1.05
CA ALA A 57 -8.34 -9.36 -1.67
C ALA A 57 -8.89 -10.24 -2.80
N GLN A 58 -8.07 -10.42 -3.81
CA GLN A 58 -8.38 -11.18 -5.03
C GLN A 58 -7.72 -12.55 -4.97
N ASP A 59 -8.39 -13.52 -5.56
CA ASP A 59 -7.86 -14.87 -5.72
C ASP A 59 -6.87 -14.89 -6.89
N VAL A 60 -5.62 -15.27 -6.64
CA VAL A 60 -4.54 -15.33 -7.63
C VAL A 60 -4.06 -16.77 -7.75
N ASP A 61 -4.08 -17.30 -8.97
CA ASP A 61 -3.44 -18.58 -9.30
C ASP A 61 -1.92 -18.38 -9.39
N ILE A 62 -1.18 -19.09 -8.54
CA ILE A 62 0.28 -18.97 -8.44
C ILE A 62 1.04 -20.11 -9.14
N GLY A 63 0.37 -20.89 -10.00
CA GLY A 63 1.06 -21.68 -11.01
C GLY A 63 0.53 -23.11 -11.21
N PRO A 64 1.36 -24.04 -11.71
CA PRO A 64 0.91 -25.26 -12.40
C PRO A 64 0.26 -26.33 -11.50
N ARG A 65 0.06 -26.05 -10.22
CA ARG A 65 -0.54 -26.96 -9.24
C ARG A 65 -1.98 -26.57 -8.87
N GLU A 66 -2.60 -25.65 -9.61
CA GLU A 66 -3.97 -25.15 -9.33
C GLU A 66 -4.09 -24.60 -7.89
N VAL A 67 -3.06 -23.89 -7.44
CA VAL A 67 -3.03 -23.29 -6.11
C VAL A 67 -3.48 -21.84 -6.23
N THR A 68 -4.67 -21.57 -5.70
CA THR A 68 -5.20 -20.22 -5.58
C THR A 68 -4.88 -19.65 -4.21
N VAL A 69 -4.25 -18.46 -4.19
CA VAL A 69 -3.96 -17.72 -2.96
C VAL A 69 -4.68 -16.38 -3.00
N ARG A 70 -5.29 -16.02 -1.87
CA ARG A 70 -5.90 -14.70 -1.72
C ARG A 70 -4.82 -13.65 -1.48
N MET A 71 -4.68 -12.73 -2.41
CA MET A 71 -3.69 -11.65 -2.40
C MET A 71 -4.37 -10.29 -2.38
N PRO A 72 -3.79 -9.28 -1.70
CA PRO A 72 -4.27 -7.91 -1.82
C PRO A 72 -4.36 -7.47 -3.28
N SER A 73 -5.42 -6.73 -3.63
CA SER A 73 -5.46 -5.99 -4.88
C SER A 73 -4.34 -4.92 -4.90
N PRO A 74 -3.95 -4.35 -6.06
CA PRO A 74 -3.00 -3.24 -6.10
C PRO A 74 -3.41 -2.06 -5.20
N ALA A 75 -4.71 -1.75 -5.15
CA ALA A 75 -5.26 -0.77 -4.21
C ALA A 75 -5.10 -1.22 -2.76
N GLY A 76 -5.40 -2.48 -2.42
CA GLY A 76 -5.22 -3.02 -1.07
C GLY A 76 -3.77 -3.02 -0.60
N TYR A 77 -2.82 -3.38 -1.47
CA TYR A 77 -1.38 -3.32 -1.17
C TYR A 77 -0.93 -1.88 -0.92
N THR A 78 -1.30 -0.96 -1.80
CA THR A 78 -1.02 0.48 -1.66
C THR A 78 -1.59 1.03 -0.36
N ALA A 79 -2.81 0.63 -0.01
CA ALA A 79 -3.48 1.03 1.22
C ALA A 79 -2.67 0.65 2.47
N LEU A 80 -2.19 -0.60 2.57
CA LEU A 80 -1.36 -1.06 3.69
C LEU A 80 0.00 -0.34 3.75
N LYS A 81 0.59 -0.04 2.58
CA LYS A 81 1.85 0.72 2.52
C LYS A 81 1.68 2.18 2.95
N LEU A 82 0.57 2.83 2.57
CA LEU A 82 0.25 4.17 3.05
C LEU A 82 0.03 4.19 4.57
N ARG A 83 -0.68 3.21 5.12
CA ARG A 83 -0.87 3.09 6.58
C ARG A 83 0.46 2.87 7.30
N SER A 84 1.29 1.97 6.78
CA SER A 84 2.62 1.70 7.35
C SER A 84 3.52 2.94 7.30
N TRP A 85 3.48 3.68 6.20
CA TRP A 85 4.23 4.92 6.05
C TRP A 85 3.73 6.01 6.98
N ALA A 86 2.42 6.19 7.13
CA ALA A 86 1.86 7.25 7.97
C ALA A 86 2.36 7.17 9.43
N VAL A 87 2.49 5.96 9.97
CA VAL A 87 3.09 5.72 11.29
C VAL A 87 4.59 6.05 11.31
N ARG A 88 5.33 5.64 10.27
CA ARG A 88 6.79 5.85 10.15
C ARG A 88 7.18 7.29 9.83
N ALA A 89 6.30 8.06 9.20
CA ALA A 89 6.53 9.44 8.82
C ALA A 89 6.77 10.33 10.05
N ALA A 90 6.10 10.05 11.17
CA ALA A 90 6.36 10.72 12.45
C ALA A 90 7.81 10.53 12.95
N LEU A 91 8.49 9.47 12.49
CA LEU A 91 9.89 9.16 12.80
C LEU A 91 10.86 9.56 11.67
N HIS A 92 10.39 10.33 10.68
CA HIS A 92 11.15 10.73 9.49
C HIS A 92 11.68 9.53 8.66
N ASP A 93 11.01 8.38 8.74
CA ASP A 93 11.39 7.18 8.00
C ASP A 93 10.65 7.11 6.64
N THR A 94 11.40 6.74 5.60
CA THR A 94 11.01 6.71 4.19
C THR A 94 11.04 5.30 3.58
N LYS A 95 11.09 4.26 4.43
CA LYS A 95 11.20 2.85 4.02
C LYS A 95 10.14 2.42 3.02
N ASP A 96 8.90 2.92 3.15
CA ASP A 96 7.79 2.57 2.26
C ASP A 96 7.79 3.35 0.94
N ALA A 97 8.64 4.36 0.76
CA ALA A 97 8.62 5.21 -0.43
C ALA A 97 8.87 4.43 -1.73
N ARG A 98 9.79 3.45 -1.69
CA ARG A 98 10.06 2.58 -2.84
C ARG A 98 8.89 1.63 -3.11
N ASP A 99 8.29 1.08 -2.07
CA ASP A 99 7.17 0.15 -2.22
C ASP A 99 5.94 0.85 -2.81
N LEU A 100 5.64 2.07 -2.35
CA LEU A 100 4.59 2.91 -2.93
C LEU A 100 4.90 3.30 -4.38
N ALA A 101 6.17 3.62 -4.70
CA ALA A 101 6.57 3.89 -6.08
C ALA A 101 6.38 2.65 -6.98
N VAL A 102 6.76 1.45 -6.52
CA VAL A 102 6.54 0.21 -7.27
C VAL A 102 5.06 -0.04 -7.50
N ALA A 103 4.21 0.17 -6.49
CA ALA A 103 2.76 0.01 -6.62
C ALA A 103 2.18 0.97 -7.67
N CYS A 104 2.56 2.25 -7.63
CA CYS A 104 2.14 3.23 -8.64
C CYS A 104 2.62 2.82 -10.03
N HIS A 105 3.88 2.42 -10.18
CA HIS A 105 4.42 2.02 -11.48
C HIS A 105 3.69 0.82 -12.09
N TRP A 106 3.47 -0.25 -11.32
CA TRP A 106 2.72 -1.40 -11.85
C TRP A 106 1.27 -1.07 -12.17
N TYR A 107 0.69 -0.12 -11.44
CA TYR A 107 -0.66 0.36 -11.72
C TYR A 107 -0.71 1.20 -13.01
N THR A 108 0.27 2.07 -13.26
CA THR A 108 0.36 2.87 -14.50
C THR A 108 0.61 2.02 -15.74
N GLU A 109 1.36 0.91 -15.60
CA GLU A 109 1.64 -0.03 -16.69
C GLU A 109 0.50 -1.04 -16.96
N SER A 110 -0.54 -1.06 -16.12
CA SER A 110 -1.63 -2.03 -16.24
C SER A 110 -2.54 -1.72 -17.44
N GLU A 111 -2.71 -2.71 -18.33
CA GLU A 111 -3.65 -2.59 -19.46
C GLU A 111 -5.08 -2.37 -18.98
N ALA A 112 -5.52 -3.06 -17.91
CA ALA A 112 -6.85 -2.88 -17.35
C ALA A 112 -7.08 -1.45 -16.84
N VAL A 113 -6.05 -0.84 -16.24
CA VAL A 113 -6.10 0.57 -15.79
C VAL A 113 -6.15 1.51 -16.99
N ARG A 114 -5.36 1.26 -18.04
CA ARG A 114 -5.42 2.02 -19.28
C ARG A 114 -6.81 1.95 -19.92
N THR A 115 -7.40 0.76 -20.00
CA THR A 115 -8.78 0.56 -20.47
C THR A 115 -9.77 1.36 -19.64
N GLU A 116 -9.71 1.27 -18.31
CA GLU A 116 -10.56 2.08 -17.41
C GLU A 116 -10.43 3.58 -17.69
N LEU A 117 -9.20 4.08 -17.89
CA LEU A 117 -8.97 5.50 -18.16
C LEU A 117 -9.59 5.98 -19.46
N TYR A 118 -9.50 5.20 -20.54
CA TYR A 118 -9.95 5.63 -21.87
C TYR A 118 -11.41 5.26 -22.17
N GLU A 119 -11.95 4.20 -21.56
CA GLU A 119 -13.24 3.63 -21.94
C GLU A 119 -14.38 3.95 -20.95
N THR A 120 -14.08 4.57 -19.79
CA THR A 120 -15.11 4.97 -18.83
C THR A 120 -15.18 6.48 -18.62
N ASP A 121 -16.39 7.00 -18.35
CA ASP A 121 -16.59 8.41 -18.00
C ASP A 121 -15.79 8.83 -16.76
N ARG A 122 -15.61 7.91 -15.81
CA ARG A 122 -14.82 8.15 -14.59
C ARG A 122 -13.35 8.34 -14.93
N GLY A 123 -12.80 7.46 -15.77
CA GLY A 123 -11.42 7.51 -16.24
C GLY A 123 -11.13 8.73 -17.09
N GLN A 124 -12.02 9.06 -18.04
CA GLN A 124 -11.85 10.22 -18.93
C GLN A 124 -11.86 11.55 -18.16
N ARG A 125 -12.68 11.67 -17.11
CA ARG A 125 -12.62 12.83 -16.21
C ARG A 125 -11.28 12.96 -15.51
N LEU A 126 -10.70 11.86 -15.03
CA LEU A 126 -9.37 11.87 -14.42
C LEU A 126 -8.28 12.29 -15.42
N LEU A 127 -8.37 11.83 -16.67
CA LEU A 127 -7.45 12.30 -17.72
C LEU A 127 -7.57 13.82 -17.92
N MET A 128 -8.79 14.37 -17.98
CA MET A 128 -8.99 15.82 -18.12
C MET A 128 -8.48 16.60 -16.90
N ASP A 129 -8.75 16.12 -15.68
CA ASP A 129 -8.32 16.73 -14.42
C ASP A 129 -6.78 16.80 -14.30
N HIS A 130 -6.06 15.95 -15.04
CA HIS A 130 -4.60 15.85 -15.04
C HIS A 130 -3.96 16.19 -16.39
N ASP A 131 -4.58 17.05 -17.21
CA ASP A 131 -4.03 17.54 -18.49
C ASP A 131 -3.61 16.40 -19.45
N PHE A 132 -4.37 15.30 -19.43
CA PHE A 132 -4.12 14.06 -20.18
C PHE A 132 -2.81 13.36 -19.84
N ASP A 133 -2.23 13.67 -18.69
CA ASP A 133 -1.11 12.92 -18.15
C ASP A 133 -1.59 11.56 -17.61
N GLN A 134 -1.33 10.50 -18.40
CA GLN A 134 -1.83 9.16 -18.11
C GLN A 134 -1.36 8.63 -16.75
N ASP A 135 -0.09 8.87 -16.36
CA ASP A 135 0.40 8.32 -15.09
C ASP A 135 -0.23 9.04 -13.91
N LEU A 136 -0.38 10.37 -13.98
CA LEU A 136 -1.05 11.12 -12.91
C LEU A 136 -2.52 10.71 -12.80
N ALA A 137 -3.22 10.56 -13.92
CA ALA A 137 -4.59 10.08 -13.94
C ALA A 137 -4.73 8.65 -13.37
N ALA A 138 -3.81 7.74 -13.73
CA ALA A 138 -3.78 6.38 -13.20
C ALA A 138 -3.49 6.36 -11.68
N VAL A 139 -2.54 7.16 -11.21
CA VAL A 139 -2.23 7.25 -9.78
C VAL A 139 -3.36 7.90 -8.98
N ALA A 140 -4.06 8.89 -9.55
CA ALA A 140 -5.27 9.45 -8.95
C ALA A 140 -6.43 8.44 -8.92
N LEU A 141 -6.55 7.59 -9.95
CA LEU A 141 -7.48 6.47 -9.96
C LEU A 141 -7.16 5.48 -8.82
N LEU A 142 -5.89 5.10 -8.67
CA LEU A 142 -5.41 4.26 -7.57
C LEU A 142 -5.75 4.87 -6.20
N SER A 143 -5.51 6.18 -6.02
CA SER A 143 -5.88 6.88 -4.79
C SER A 143 -7.37 6.75 -4.46
N ARG A 144 -8.24 6.94 -5.47
CA ARG A 144 -9.69 6.78 -5.31
C ARG A 144 -10.07 5.36 -4.95
N GLU A 145 -9.41 4.35 -5.52
CA GLU A 145 -9.64 2.95 -5.17
C GLU A 145 -9.17 2.62 -3.75
N VAL A 146 -8.00 3.11 -3.33
CA VAL A 146 -7.52 2.98 -1.94
C VAL A 146 -8.56 3.52 -0.95
N ALA A 147 -9.18 4.68 -1.25
CA ALA A 147 -10.22 5.27 -0.42
C ALA A 147 -11.49 4.40 -0.28
N THR A 148 -11.69 3.42 -1.17
CA THR A 148 -12.80 2.45 -1.06
C THR A 148 -12.44 1.19 -0.27
N ILE A 149 -11.15 0.88 -0.10
CA ILE A 149 -10.70 -0.33 0.60
C ILE A 149 -10.99 -0.24 2.09
N PHE A 150 -10.60 0.88 2.72
CA PHE A 150 -10.67 1.03 4.16
C PHE A 150 -12.07 1.37 4.66
N SER A 151 -12.43 0.79 5.80
CA SER A 151 -13.60 1.17 6.57
C SER A 151 -13.52 2.64 7.02
N THR A 152 -14.67 3.27 7.30
CA THR A 152 -14.71 4.68 7.70
C THR A 152 -13.78 5.02 8.87
N PRO A 153 -13.70 4.24 9.97
CA PRO A 153 -12.76 4.55 11.06
C PRO A 153 -11.30 4.56 10.60
N VAL A 154 -10.88 3.52 9.87
CA VAL A 154 -9.50 3.39 9.38
C VAL A 154 -9.14 4.51 8.40
N ARG A 155 -10.09 4.94 7.56
CA ARG A 155 -9.88 6.10 6.66
C ARG A 155 -9.70 7.41 7.41
N ILE A 156 -10.49 7.65 8.46
CA ILE A 156 -10.40 8.89 9.24
C ILE A 156 -9.03 8.96 9.93
N GLU A 157 -8.59 7.87 10.54
CA GLU A 157 -7.26 7.77 11.16
C GLU A 157 -6.15 7.98 10.14
N LEU A 158 -6.18 7.24 9.03
CA LEU A 158 -5.17 7.35 7.98
C LEU A 158 -5.08 8.78 7.44
N ALA A 159 -6.21 9.42 7.15
CA ALA A 159 -6.24 10.77 6.64
C ALA A 159 -5.68 11.78 7.66
N ALA A 160 -5.94 11.57 8.96
CA ALA A 160 -5.35 12.39 10.02
C ALA A 160 -3.83 12.22 10.08
N ASP A 161 -3.33 10.98 10.04
CA ASP A 161 -1.89 10.70 10.08
C ASP A 161 -1.19 11.25 8.83
N LEU A 162 -1.76 11.05 7.65
CA LEU A 162 -1.20 11.53 6.39
C LEU A 162 -1.19 13.06 6.29
N ARG A 163 -2.20 13.76 6.81
CA ARG A 163 -2.19 15.24 6.87
C ARG A 163 -1.09 15.81 7.77
N ASN A 164 -0.68 15.04 8.78
CA ASN A 164 0.43 15.40 9.67
C ASN A 164 1.79 14.94 9.13
N ALA A 165 1.81 14.03 8.15
CA ALA A 165 3.02 13.53 7.53
C ALA A 165 3.58 14.54 6.51
N ASP A 166 4.88 14.75 6.52
CA ASP A 166 5.55 15.51 5.46
C ASP A 166 5.73 14.62 4.22
N ALA A 167 4.81 14.77 3.25
CA ALA A 167 4.86 14.05 1.98
C ALA A 167 6.14 14.33 1.17
N ALA A 168 6.86 15.42 1.43
CA ALA A 168 8.15 15.69 0.80
C ALA A 168 9.22 14.67 1.21
N LEU A 169 9.07 14.03 2.39
CA LEU A 169 9.96 12.94 2.83
C LEU A 169 9.96 11.77 1.85
N LEU A 170 8.82 11.46 1.24
CA LEU A 170 8.74 10.40 0.23
C LEU A 170 9.53 10.76 -1.03
N ALA A 171 9.49 12.01 -1.48
CA ALA A 171 10.00 12.40 -2.80
C ALA A 171 11.47 12.02 -3.03
N GLY A 172 12.30 12.03 -1.98
CA GLY A 172 13.71 11.63 -2.07
C GLY A 172 13.92 10.14 -2.39
N ARG A 173 12.99 9.28 -1.98
CA ARG A 173 13.09 7.81 -2.08
C ARG A 173 11.94 7.17 -2.87
N PHE A 174 11.00 7.97 -3.37
CA PHE A 174 9.89 7.54 -4.23
C PHE A 174 10.41 7.22 -5.63
N THR A 175 11.12 6.10 -5.71
CA THR A 175 11.73 5.59 -6.92
C THR A 175 11.64 4.08 -6.89
N THR A 176 11.28 3.52 -8.02
CA THR A 176 11.55 2.12 -8.38
C THR A 176 13.06 1.90 -8.47
N ALA A 177 13.55 0.66 -8.40
CA ALA A 177 14.99 0.33 -8.41
C ALA A 177 15.77 0.97 -9.59
N PRO A 178 17.12 0.99 -9.60
CA PRO A 178 17.93 1.88 -10.44
C PRO A 178 17.72 1.82 -11.98
N GLN A 179 16.87 0.92 -12.50
CA GLN A 179 16.74 0.66 -13.93
C GLN A 179 15.29 0.51 -14.45
N LEU A 180 14.24 0.69 -13.65
CA LEU A 180 12.86 0.53 -14.13
C LEU A 180 12.01 1.70 -13.64
N PHE A 181 12.14 2.83 -14.33
CA PHE A 181 11.77 4.21 -14.00
C PHE A 181 10.34 4.47 -13.48
N LEU A 182 10.22 5.42 -12.54
CA LEU A 182 9.08 6.36 -12.49
C LEU A 182 9.49 7.76 -12.97
N THR A 183 10.71 8.22 -12.64
CA THR A 183 11.40 9.42 -13.17
C THR A 183 12.56 9.82 -12.24
N SER A 184 13.63 10.46 -12.74
CA SER A 184 14.62 11.14 -11.90
C SER A 184 14.22 12.56 -11.51
N ASP A 185 13.17 13.11 -12.14
CA ASP A 185 12.66 14.46 -11.88
C ASP A 185 11.91 14.50 -10.54
N VAL A 186 12.43 15.30 -9.61
CA VAL A 186 11.84 15.54 -8.29
C VAL A 186 10.41 16.09 -8.41
N ARG A 187 10.15 17.00 -9.36
CA ARG A 187 8.81 17.60 -9.53
C ARG A 187 7.79 16.57 -9.96
N ARG A 188 8.19 15.68 -10.87
CA ARG A 188 7.33 14.59 -11.32
C ARG A 188 7.03 13.61 -10.18
N ARG A 189 8.02 13.26 -9.35
CA ARG A 189 7.78 12.44 -8.15
C ARG A 189 6.81 13.11 -7.17
N GLN A 190 6.97 14.42 -6.94
CA GLN A 190 6.04 15.18 -6.10
C GLN A 190 4.62 15.18 -6.67
N ALA A 191 4.46 15.34 -7.99
CA ALA A 191 3.15 15.28 -8.65
C ALA A 191 2.49 13.90 -8.49
N LEU A 192 3.25 12.81 -8.66
CA LEU A 192 2.77 11.45 -8.44
C LEU A 192 2.35 11.21 -6.98
N ILE A 193 3.15 11.68 -6.02
CA ILE A 193 2.79 11.60 -4.59
C ILE A 193 1.52 12.40 -4.31
N ALA A 194 1.39 13.62 -4.86
CA ALA A 194 0.19 14.43 -4.70
C ALA A 194 -1.06 13.72 -5.28
N ALA A 195 -0.95 13.13 -6.47
CA ALA A 195 -2.02 12.34 -7.07
C ALA A 195 -2.38 11.13 -6.21
N LEU A 196 -1.38 10.43 -5.65
CA LEU A 196 -1.57 9.25 -4.80
C LEU A 196 -2.30 9.58 -3.49
N LEU A 197 -2.07 10.77 -2.95
CA LEU A 197 -2.70 11.21 -1.69
C LEU A 197 -4.07 11.88 -1.89
N SER A 198 -4.41 12.30 -3.12
CA SER A 198 -5.55 13.17 -3.43
C SER A 198 -6.92 12.73 -2.92
N ALA A 199 -7.18 11.42 -2.79
CA ALA A 199 -8.47 10.90 -2.31
C ALA A 199 -8.41 10.31 -0.89
N VAL A 200 -7.23 10.32 -0.24
CA VAL A 200 -7.00 9.70 1.08
C VAL A 200 -6.59 10.70 2.16
N THR A 201 -6.38 11.97 1.81
CA THR A 201 -6.13 13.10 2.71
C THR A 201 -7.29 14.08 2.72
#